data_AF-A0A103R9S4-F1
#
_entry.id   AF-A0A103R9S4-F1
#
_cell.length_a   1.000
_cell.length_b   1.000
_cell.length_c   1.000
_cell.angle_alpha   90.00
_cell.angle_beta   90.00
_cell.angle_gamma   90.00
#
_symmetry.space_group_name_H-M   'P 1'
#
loop_
_entity.id
_entity.type
_entity.pdbx_description
1 polymer ?
#
loop_
_entity_poly.entity_id
_entity_poly.type
_entity_poly.pdbx_seq_one_letter_code
_entity_poly.pdbx_strand_id
1 'polypeptide(L)'
;MHREPAAIREMAAILVRLSTGPAGRQVDMIRYFDGLEAVARRIAAARLPDAASRELAARYYCAGILTSVYGRESAIVHGIAGSLEQQVNGRASRRIFALLMRAGRKHGRAFMDACGHLVRG
;
A
#
# COMPACT_ATOMS: atom_id res chain seq x y z
N MET A 1 14.58 -18.44 4.11
CA MET A 1 13.71 -17.39 4.69
C MET A 1 13.71 -16.18 3.76
N HIS A 2 12.59 -15.87 3.12
CA HIS A 2 12.45 -14.58 2.42
C HIS A 2 12.02 -13.52 3.45
N ARG A 3 12.81 -12.46 3.58
CA ARG A 3 12.50 -11.32 4.46
C ARG A 3 11.31 -10.54 3.90
N GLU A 4 10.41 -10.10 4.76
CA GLU A 4 9.26 -9.27 4.39
C GLU A 4 9.73 -7.98 3.67
N PRO A 5 9.04 -7.52 2.61
CA PRO A 5 9.32 -6.25 1.96
C PRO A 5 9.31 -5.07 2.96
N ALA A 6 10.30 -4.20 2.88
CA ALA A 6 10.44 -3.06 3.79
C ALA A 6 9.23 -2.12 3.70
N ALA A 7 8.72 -1.88 2.48
CA ALA A 7 7.53 -1.06 2.28
C ALA A 7 6.28 -1.55 3.03
N ILE A 8 6.08 -2.87 3.17
CA ILE A 8 4.91 -3.41 3.92
C ILE A 8 5.08 -3.13 5.42
N ARG A 9 6.27 -3.37 5.95
CA ARG A 9 6.60 -3.09 7.35
C ARG A 9 6.44 -1.60 7.69
N GLU A 10 6.94 -0.73 6.82
CA GLU A 10 6.79 0.73 6.97
C GLU A 10 5.32 1.16 6.88
N MET A 11 4.56 0.57 5.95
CA MET A 11 3.13 0.83 5.84
C MET A 11 2.38 0.44 7.12
N ALA A 12 2.68 -0.70 7.71
CA ALA A 12 2.08 -1.11 8.99
C ALA A 12 2.32 -0.05 10.08
N ALA A 13 3.54 0.47 10.20
CA ALA A 13 3.87 1.53 11.16
C ALA A 13 3.12 2.86 10.87
N ILE A 14 2.96 3.21 9.59
CA ILE A 14 2.18 4.38 9.18
C ILE A 14 0.70 4.21 9.56
N LEU A 15 0.10 3.05 9.26
CA LEU A 15 -1.30 2.78 9.59
C LEU A 15 -1.55 2.81 11.10
N VAL A 16 -0.63 2.29 11.92
CA VAL A 16 -0.70 2.44 13.39
C VAL A 16 -0.80 3.92 13.76
N ARG A 17 0.12 4.76 13.26
CA ARG A 17 0.15 6.19 13.59
C ARG A 17 -1.09 6.96 13.10
N LEU A 18 -1.70 6.51 12.00
CA LEU A 18 -2.94 7.10 11.48
C LEU A 18 -4.18 6.65 12.27
N SER A 19 -4.15 5.44 12.81
CA SER A 19 -5.26 4.88 13.60
C SER A 19 -5.42 5.55 14.98
N THR A 20 -4.37 6.22 15.47
CA THR A 20 -4.36 6.95 16.75
C THR A 20 -4.87 8.39 16.64
N GLY A 21 -5.70 8.71 15.63
CA GLY A 21 -6.23 10.05 15.38
C GLY A 21 -7.07 10.65 16.53
N PRO A 22 -7.39 11.96 16.48
CA PRO A 22 -7.86 12.76 17.62
C PRO A 22 -9.23 12.37 18.21
N ALA A 23 -9.95 11.42 17.62
CA ALA A 23 -11.32 11.05 18.02
C ALA A 23 -11.40 9.86 19.00
N GLY A 24 -10.29 9.32 19.49
CA GLY A 24 -10.29 8.28 20.54
C GLY A 24 -10.97 6.95 20.18
N ARG A 25 -11.42 6.78 18.94
CA ARG A 25 -11.98 5.52 18.44
C ARG A 25 -10.84 4.61 18.00
N GLN A 26 -10.50 3.64 18.83
CA GLN A 26 -9.57 2.58 18.44
C GLN A 26 -10.19 1.79 17.29
N VAL A 27 -9.57 1.89 16.11
CA VAL A 27 -9.89 1.03 14.98
C VAL A 27 -9.29 -0.34 15.27
N ASP A 28 -10.08 -1.41 15.09
CA ASP A 28 -9.53 -2.77 15.13
C ASP A 28 -8.58 -2.95 13.93
N MET A 29 -7.29 -2.88 14.22
CA MET A 29 -6.23 -2.93 13.22
C MET A 29 -5.93 -4.35 12.72
N ILE A 30 -6.46 -5.39 13.37
CA ILE A 30 -6.12 -6.80 13.07
C ILE A 30 -6.40 -7.11 11.61
N ARG A 31 -7.60 -6.76 11.11
CA ARG A 31 -8.00 -7.02 9.72
C ARG A 31 -7.11 -6.32 8.69
N TYR A 32 -6.51 -5.18 9.05
CA TYR A 32 -5.62 -4.42 8.16
C TYR A 32 -4.23 -5.05 8.13
N PHE A 33 -3.71 -5.45 9.28
CA PHE A 33 -2.45 -6.20 9.34
C PHE A 33 -2.54 -7.55 8.64
N ASP A 34 -3.64 -8.28 8.82
CA ASP A 34 -3.88 -9.55 8.10
C ASP A 34 -3.86 -9.33 6.58
N GLY A 35 -4.45 -8.22 6.11
CA GLY A 35 -4.43 -7.87 4.70
C GLY A 35 -3.02 -7.49 4.19
N LEU A 36 -2.21 -6.81 5.00
CA LEU A 36 -0.80 -6.52 4.69
C LEU A 36 0.03 -7.80 4.63
N GLU A 37 -0.12 -8.69 5.62
CA GLU A 37 0.57 -9.98 5.69
C GLU A 37 0.16 -10.89 4.52
N ALA A 38 -1.12 -10.93 4.17
CA ALA A 38 -1.61 -11.68 3.01
C ALA A 38 -0.98 -11.20 1.70
N VAL A 39 -0.76 -9.88 1.55
CA VAL A 39 -0.07 -9.32 0.38
C VAL A 39 1.42 -9.61 0.43
N ALA A 40 2.07 -9.52 1.59
CA ALA A 40 3.47 -9.90 1.75
C ALA A 40 3.71 -11.35 1.33
N ARG A 41 2.85 -12.28 1.79
CA ARG A 41 2.88 -13.69 1.40
C ARG A 41 2.68 -13.90 -0.09
N ARG A 42 1.74 -13.17 -0.71
CA ARG A 42 1.51 -13.24 -2.17
C ARG A 42 2.70 -12.73 -2.97
N ILE A 43 3.33 -11.64 -2.54
CA ILE A 43 4.53 -11.08 -3.20
C ILE A 43 5.72 -12.05 -3.04
N ALA A 44 5.87 -12.66 -1.87
CA ALA A 44 6.91 -13.66 -1.63
C ALA A 44 6.70 -14.93 -2.49
N ALA A 45 5.45 -15.36 -2.67
CA ALA A 45 5.09 -16.51 -3.50
C ALA A 45 5.12 -16.21 -5.01
N ALA A 46 5.04 -14.94 -5.40
CA ALA A 46 5.16 -14.55 -6.80
C ALA A 46 6.58 -14.85 -7.32
N ARG A 47 6.68 -15.39 -8.54
CA ARG A 47 7.94 -15.63 -9.25
C ARG A 47 8.55 -14.32 -9.77
N LEU A 48 8.87 -13.42 -8.84
CA LEU A 48 9.61 -12.19 -9.11
C LEU A 48 11.12 -12.48 -9.10
N PRO A 49 11.89 -11.84 -10.00
CA PRO A 49 13.27 -12.26 -10.30
C PRO A 49 14.24 -12.02 -9.13
N ASP A 50 14.01 -10.99 -8.31
CA ASP A 50 14.88 -10.63 -7.19
C ASP A 50 14.13 -9.94 -6.05
N ALA A 51 14.86 -9.65 -4.97
CA ALA A 51 14.34 -8.93 -3.82
C ALA A 51 13.91 -7.49 -4.16
N ALA A 52 14.61 -6.82 -5.08
CA ALA A 52 14.27 -5.46 -5.50
C ALA A 52 12.92 -5.40 -6.22
N SER A 53 12.59 -6.42 -7.01
CA SER A 53 11.31 -6.55 -7.71
C SER A 53 10.16 -6.82 -6.75
N ARG A 54 10.40 -7.62 -5.70
CA ARG A 54 9.43 -7.84 -4.61
C ARG A 54 9.19 -6.56 -3.82
N GLU A 55 10.25 -5.83 -3.51
CA GLU A 55 10.16 -4.52 -2.85
C GLU A 55 9.41 -3.51 -3.71
N LEU A 56 9.69 -3.45 -5.01
CA LEU A 56 8.97 -2.59 -5.95
C LEU A 56 7.48 -2.93 -6.02
N ALA A 57 7.13 -4.22 -6.08
CA ALA A 57 5.74 -4.67 -6.02
C ALA A 57 5.04 -4.23 -4.72
N ALA A 58 5.73 -4.35 -3.59
CA ALA A 58 5.21 -3.88 -2.30
C ALA A 58 5.01 -2.36 -2.27
N ARG A 59 5.96 -1.58 -2.82
CA ARG A 59 5.84 -0.12 -2.92
C ARG A 59 4.64 0.31 -3.77
N TYR A 60 4.38 -0.36 -4.89
CA TYR A 60 3.19 -0.08 -5.71
C TYR A 60 1.88 -0.33 -4.96
N TYR A 61 1.82 -1.43 -4.21
CA TYR A 61 0.68 -1.71 -3.35
C TYR A 61 0.52 -0.64 -2.25
N CYS A 62 1.61 -0.27 -1.57
CA CYS A 62 1.61 0.75 -0.53
C CYS A 62 1.26 2.14 -1.06
N ALA A 63 1.75 2.53 -2.25
CA ALA A 63 1.36 3.77 -2.91
C ALA A 63 -0.15 3.82 -3.19
N GLY A 64 -0.76 2.67 -3.50
CA GLY A 64 -2.21 2.54 -3.58
C GLY A 64 -2.91 2.87 -2.26
N ILE A 65 -2.43 2.35 -1.12
CA ILE A 65 -2.97 2.66 0.21
C ILE A 65 -2.86 4.16 0.48
N LEU A 66 -1.68 4.74 0.26
CA LEU A 66 -1.42 6.16 0.49
C LEU A 66 -2.29 7.07 -0.37
N THR A 67 -2.60 6.66 -1.61
CA THR A 67 -3.52 7.39 -2.48
C THR A 67 -4.91 7.53 -1.87
N SER A 68 -5.40 6.49 -1.17
CA SER A 68 -6.70 6.54 -0.50
C SER A 68 -6.64 7.34 0.80
N VAL A 69 -5.52 7.28 1.52
CA VAL A 69 -5.33 7.99 2.79
C VAL A 69 -5.17 9.50 2.59
N TYR A 70 -4.29 9.91 1.67
CA TYR A 70 -3.96 11.32 1.44
C TYR A 70 -4.81 11.97 0.34
N GLY A 71 -5.61 11.19 -0.39
CA GLY A 71 -6.36 11.65 -1.55
C GLY A 71 -5.55 11.64 -2.84
N ARG A 72 -6.26 11.57 -3.97
CA ARG A 72 -5.66 11.45 -5.31
C ARG A 72 -4.92 12.70 -5.74
N GLU A 73 -5.37 13.87 -5.30
CA GLU A 73 -4.79 15.19 -5.63
C GLU A 73 -3.57 15.54 -4.75
N SER A 74 -3.17 14.65 -3.84
CA SER A 74 -2.02 14.90 -2.97
C SER A 74 -0.72 14.95 -3.78
N ALA A 75 -0.01 16.07 -3.70
CA ALA A 75 1.31 16.23 -4.31
C ALA A 75 2.30 15.13 -3.87
N ILE A 76 2.19 14.66 -2.62
CA ILE A 76 3.01 13.57 -2.08
C ILE A 76 2.72 12.27 -2.85
N VAL A 77 1.43 11.94 -3.03
CA VAL A 77 1.01 10.73 -3.76
C VAL A 77 1.44 10.79 -5.22
N HIS A 78 1.28 11.94 -5.87
CA HIS A 78 1.77 12.15 -7.24
C HIS A 78 3.28 11.97 -7.37
N GLY A 79 4.06 12.54 -6.43
CA GLY A 79 5.51 12.37 -6.41
C GLY A 79 5.94 10.91 -6.25
N ILE A 80 5.30 10.18 -5.33
CA ILE A 80 5.55 8.74 -5.12
C ILE A 80 5.19 7.94 -6.38
N ALA A 81 4.00 8.17 -6.95
CA ALA A 81 3.56 7.46 -8.15
C ALA A 81 4.50 7.72 -9.34
N GLY A 82 4.88 8.97 -9.59
CA GLY A 82 5.79 9.34 -10.67
C GLY A 82 7.18 8.70 -10.51
N SER A 83 7.74 8.70 -9.29
CA SER A 83 9.03 8.04 -9.01
C SER A 83 8.95 6.52 -9.22
N LEU A 84 7.83 5.89 -8.87
CA LEU A 84 7.63 4.46 -9.11
C LEU A 84 7.46 4.14 -10.59
N GLU A 85 6.76 4.98 -11.36
CA GLU A 85 6.58 4.80 -12.80
C GLU A 85 7.91 4.83 -13.56
N GLN A 86 8.85 5.67 -13.13
CA GLN A 86 10.21 5.74 -13.68
C GLN A 86 11.03 4.46 -13.41
N GLN A 87 10.69 3.68 -12.38
CA GLN A 87 11.38 2.44 -12.02
C GLN A 87 10.87 1.21 -12.77
N VAL A 88 9.84 1.37 -13.62
CA VAL A 88 9.19 0.23 -14.30
C VAL A 88 9.49 0.19 -15.78
N ASN A 89 10.18 -0.87 -16.18
CA ASN A 89 10.44 -1.20 -17.56
C ASN A 89 9.43 -2.24 -18.08
N GLY A 90 8.86 -1.98 -19.26
CA GLY A 90 7.99 -2.93 -19.99
C GLY A 90 6.49 -2.88 -19.66
N ARG A 91 5.67 -3.17 -20.67
CA ARG A 91 4.20 -3.08 -20.63
C ARG A 91 3.54 -4.08 -19.66
N ALA A 92 4.05 -5.30 -19.58
CA ALA A 92 3.51 -6.35 -18.70
C ALA A 92 3.70 -5.98 -17.21
N SER A 93 4.89 -5.49 -16.86
CA SER A 93 5.23 -5.01 -15.52
C SER A 93 4.30 -3.86 -15.09
N ARG A 94 4.05 -2.89 -15.98
CA ARG A 94 3.10 -1.79 -15.72
C ARG A 94 1.70 -2.29 -15.37
N ARG A 95 1.21 -3.33 -16.05
CA ARG A 95 -0.13 -3.90 -15.78
C ARG A 95 -0.19 -4.58 -14.40
N ILE A 96 0.83 -5.34 -14.04
CA ILE A 96 0.93 -5.99 -12.71
C ILE A 96 0.97 -4.91 -11.61
N PHE A 97 1.77 -3.88 -11.80
CA PHE A 97 1.89 -2.79 -10.84
C PHE A 97 0.62 -1.94 -10.73
N ALA A 98 -0.10 -1.70 -11.84
CA ALA A 98 -1.42 -1.07 -11.80
C ALA A 98 -2.45 -1.89 -11.00
N LEU A 99 -2.41 -3.23 -11.11
CA LEU A 99 -3.26 -4.11 -10.32
C LEU A 99 -2.92 -4.03 -8.82
N LEU A 100 -1.64 -4.04 -8.47
CA LEU A 100 -1.17 -3.88 -7.08
C LEU A 100 -1.60 -2.53 -6.50
N MET A 101 -1.43 -1.45 -7.26
CA MET A 101 -1.87 -0.12 -6.85
C MET A 101 -3.39 -0.05 -6.66
N ARG A 102 -4.17 -0.71 -7.52
CA ARG A 102 -5.63 -0.79 -7.37
C ARG A 102 -6.03 -1.60 -6.13
N ALA A 103 -5.35 -2.71 -5.85
CA ALA A 103 -5.57 -3.50 -4.64
C ALA A 103 -5.24 -2.69 -3.39
N GLY A 104 -4.12 -1.99 -3.38
CA GLY A 104 -3.72 -1.07 -2.31
C GLY A 104 -4.75 0.02 -2.07
N ARG A 105 -5.28 0.66 -3.13
CA ARG A 105 -6.35 1.66 -3.00
C ARG A 105 -7.59 1.13 -2.32
N LYS A 106 -8.02 -0.09 -2.67
CA LYS A 106 -9.18 -0.72 -2.04
C LYS A 106 -8.93 -0.96 -0.54
N HIS A 107 -7.76 -1.45 -0.19
CA HIS A 107 -7.38 -1.65 1.21
C HIS A 107 -7.34 -0.31 1.96
N GLY A 108 -6.66 0.71 1.41
CA GLY A 108 -6.59 2.03 2.03
C GLY A 108 -7.96 2.71 2.19
N ARG A 109 -8.88 2.50 1.25
CA ARG A 109 -10.26 3.01 1.39
C ARG A 109 -11.00 2.29 2.53
N ALA A 110 -10.92 0.97 2.58
CA ALA A 110 -11.50 0.21 3.70
C ALA A 110 -10.92 0.64 5.05
N PHE A 111 -9.64 1.01 5.10
CA PHE A 111 -9.00 1.57 6.30
C PHE A 111 -9.60 2.92 6.69
N MET A 112 -9.65 3.86 5.73
CA MET A 112 -10.23 5.19 5.95
C MET A 112 -11.71 5.12 6.38
N ASP A 113 -12.49 4.22 5.77
CA ASP A 113 -13.89 3.97 6.12
C ASP A 113 -14.03 3.52 7.59
N ALA A 114 -13.14 2.64 8.09
CA ALA A 114 -13.17 2.19 9.49
C ALA A 114 -12.64 3.24 10.48
N CYS A 115 -11.70 4.09 10.06
CA CYS A 115 -11.28 5.25 10.84
C CYS A 115 -12.37 6.35 10.93
N GLY A 116 -13.48 6.21 10.19
CA GLY A 116 -14.51 7.24 10.11
C GLY A 116 -14.09 8.46 9.29
N HIS A 117 -12.95 8.38 8.60
CA HIS A 117 -12.45 9.44 7.73
C HIS A 117 -12.97 9.21 6.31
N LEU A 118 -14.22 9.59 6.07
CA LEU A 118 -14.75 9.71 4.71
C LEU A 118 -14.12 10.93 4.04
N VAL A 119 -13.03 10.75 3.29
CA VAL A 119 -12.75 11.66 2.18
C VAL A 119 -13.76 11.30 1.10
N ARG A 120 -14.94 11.95 1.14
CA ARG A 120 -15.86 11.99 0.00
C ARG A 120 -15.12 12.69 -1.13
N GLY A 121 -14.72 11.90 -2.13
CA GLY A 121 -14.36 12.43 -3.44
C GLY A 121 -15.58 13.00 -4.16
#